data_AF-B4S8P0-F1
#
_entry.id   AF-B4S8P0-F1
#
_cell.length_a   1.000
_cell.length_b   1.000
_cell.length_c   1.000
_cell.angle_alpha   90.00
_cell.angle_beta   90.00
_cell.angle_gamma   90.00
#
_symmetry.space_group_name_H-M   'P 1'
#
loop_
_entity.id
_entity.type
_entity.pdbx_description
1 polymer ?
#
loop_
_entity_poly.entity_id
_entity_poly.type
_entity_poly.pdbx_seq_one_letter_code
_entity_poly.pdbx_strand_id
1 'polypeptide(L)'
;MEAQSNDEAMRDLYRPIVTAMVDRWSEGKPLNPDSGKANGYYRLTAWLLDYLVLHRSMPQGLHQMPEGRDRFNRIERSFPVDFDELSRGLSLPA
;
A
#
# COMPACT_ATOMS: atom_id res chain seq x y z
N MET A 1 -6.71 -18.08 -17.55
CA MET A 1 -5.34 -17.56 -17.79
C MET A 1 -5.35 -16.07 -18.15
N GLU A 2 -6.35 -15.53 -18.87
CA GLU A 2 -6.39 -14.11 -19.23
C GLU A 2 -6.58 -13.13 -18.05
N ALA A 3 -7.40 -13.46 -17.06
CA ALA A 3 -7.64 -12.57 -15.90
C ALA A 3 -6.39 -12.32 -15.05
N GLN A 4 -5.56 -13.36 -14.84
CA GLN A 4 -4.30 -13.24 -14.09
C GLN A 4 -3.29 -12.32 -14.79
N SER A 5 -3.20 -12.40 -16.12
CA SER A 5 -2.31 -11.54 -16.91
C SER A 5 -2.75 -10.08 -16.87
N ASN A 6 -4.06 -9.81 -16.83
CA ASN A 6 -4.59 -8.45 -16.71
C ASN A 6 -4.34 -7.85 -15.32
N ASP A 7 -4.49 -8.64 -14.25
CA ASP A 7 -4.21 -8.19 -12.89
C ASP A 7 -2.74 -7.85 -12.68
N GLU A 8 -1.81 -8.64 -13.23
CA GLU A 8 -0.37 -8.34 -13.20
C GLU A 8 -0.03 -7.04 -13.95
N ALA A 9 -0.55 -6.87 -15.17
CA ALA A 9 -0.36 -5.63 -15.94
C ALA A 9 -0.87 -4.39 -15.19
N MET A 10 -1.98 -4.54 -14.47
CA MET A 10 -2.57 -3.47 -13.68
C MET A 10 -1.81 -3.19 -12.39
N ARG A 11 -1.28 -4.23 -11.73
CA ARG A 11 -0.35 -4.04 -10.60
C ARG A 11 0.86 -3.24 -11.05
N ASP A 12 1.42 -3.52 -12.21
CA ASP A 12 2.57 -2.79 -12.73
C ASP A 12 2.23 -1.35 -13.12
N LEU A 13 1.04 -1.12 -13.70
CA LEU A 13 0.53 0.23 -13.98
C LEU A 13 0.39 1.06 -12.68
N TYR A 14 -0.13 0.47 -11.60
CA TYR A 14 -0.35 1.17 -10.34
C TYR A 14 0.89 1.22 -9.43
N ARG A 15 1.92 0.42 -9.67
CA ARG A 15 3.10 0.33 -8.81
C ARG A 15 3.78 1.69 -8.55
N PRO A 16 3.97 2.58 -9.55
CA PRO A 16 4.60 3.88 -9.31
C PRO A 16 3.79 4.77 -8.36
N ILE A 17 2.47 4.89 -8.57
CA ILE A 17 1.61 5.74 -7.72
C ILE A 17 1.50 5.17 -6.30
N VAL A 18 1.39 3.85 -6.16
CA VAL A 18 1.38 3.19 -4.84
C VAL A 18 2.70 3.40 -4.11
N THR A 19 3.83 3.31 -4.82
CA THR A 19 5.15 3.55 -4.22
C THR A 19 5.25 4.98 -3.70
N ALA A 20 4.85 5.98 -4.49
CA ALA A 20 4.83 7.38 -4.07
C ALA A 20 3.92 7.62 -2.85
N MET A 21 2.73 7.00 -2.82
CA MET A 21 1.84 7.07 -1.66
C MET A 21 2.50 6.48 -0.42
N VAL A 22 3.03 5.25 -0.50
CA VAL A 22 3.58 4.57 0.69
C VAL A 22 4.86 5.26 1.16
N ASP A 23 5.69 5.78 0.25
CA ASP A 23 6.87 6.58 0.60
C ASP A 23 6.45 7.84 1.37
N ARG A 24 5.46 8.60 0.87
CA ARG A 24 4.91 9.77 1.58
C ARG A 24 4.34 9.39 2.95
N TRP A 25 3.57 8.31 3.03
CA TRP A 25 3.04 7.80 4.30
C TRP A 25 4.17 7.45 5.28
N SER A 26 5.32 6.98 4.79
CA SER A 26 6.44 6.55 5.63
C SER A 26 7.31 7.69 6.13
N GLU A 27 7.14 8.92 5.64
CA GLU A 27 7.93 10.08 6.05
C GLU A 27 7.85 10.32 7.56
N GLY A 28 9.02 10.52 8.18
CA GLY A 28 9.15 10.75 9.62
C GLY A 28 8.87 9.52 10.50
N LYS A 29 8.49 8.37 9.95
CA LYS A 29 8.28 7.13 10.73
C LYS A 29 9.62 6.43 11.03
N PRO A 30 9.74 5.73 12.16
CA PRO A 30 10.91 4.92 12.46
C PRO A 30 11.13 3.83 11.40
N LEU A 31 12.36 3.72 10.92
CA LEU A 31 12.75 2.70 9.95
C LEU A 31 13.08 1.38 10.66
N ASN A 32 12.66 0.29 10.05
CA ASN A 32 13.09 -1.03 10.46
C ASN A 32 14.55 -1.23 9.99
N PRO A 33 15.48 -1.61 10.88
CA PRO A 33 16.91 -1.74 10.53
C PRO A 33 17.18 -2.84 9.51
N ASP A 34 16.31 -3.85 9.42
CA ASP A 34 16.49 -4.97 8.50
C ASP A 34 16.08 -4.65 7.07
N SER A 35 15.05 -3.81 6.90
CA SER A 35 14.45 -3.52 5.59
C SER A 35 14.72 -2.10 5.09
N GLY A 36 15.17 -1.20 5.96
CA GLY A 36 15.30 0.23 5.68
C GLY A 36 13.95 0.94 5.42
N LYS A 37 12.82 0.28 5.69
CA LYS A 37 11.46 0.81 5.47
C LYS A 37 10.68 0.89 6.79
N ALA A 38 9.68 1.76 6.84
CA ALA A 38 8.78 1.85 8.00
C ALA A 38 8.01 0.53 8.21
N ASN A 39 7.73 0.17 9.46
CA ASN A 39 6.88 -0.99 9.76
C ASN A 39 5.51 -0.81 9.10
N GLY A 40 5.04 -1.83 8.38
CA GLY A 40 3.79 -1.76 7.61
C GLY A 40 3.93 -1.23 6.18
N TYR A 41 5.10 -0.75 5.75
CA TYR A 41 5.35 -0.28 4.38
C TYR A 41 4.87 -1.28 3.33
N TYR A 42 5.41 -2.50 3.35
CA TYR A 42 5.06 -3.53 2.38
C TYR A 42 3.61 -4.01 2.51
N ARG A 43 3.03 -3.98 3.72
CA ARG A 43 1.62 -4.33 3.92
C ARG A 43 0.69 -3.31 3.28
N LEU A 44 0.98 -2.02 3.48
CA LEU A 44 0.21 -0.95 2.85
C LEU A 44 0.39 -0.96 1.33
N THR A 45 1.61 -1.22 0.83
CA THR A 45 1.85 -1.39 -0.61
C THR A 45 1.00 -2.53 -1.19
N ALA A 46 1.02 -3.71 -0.58
CA ALA A 46 0.24 -4.86 -1.05
C ALA A 46 -1.26 -4.58 -1.02
N TRP A 47 -1.76 -4.03 0.10
CA TRP A 47 -3.16 -3.67 0.26
C TRP A 47 -3.62 -2.66 -0.79
N LEU A 48 -2.83 -1.61 -1.05
CA LEU A 48 -3.15 -0.61 -2.07
C LEU A 48 -3.18 -1.21 -3.48
N LEU A 49 -2.19 -2.04 -3.84
CA LEU A 49 -2.18 -2.69 -5.15
C LEU A 49 -3.42 -3.57 -5.34
N ASP A 50 -3.77 -4.37 -4.34
CA ASP A 50 -4.94 -5.24 -4.40
C ASP A 50 -6.24 -4.42 -4.49
N TYR A 51 -6.35 -3.34 -3.72
CA TYR A 51 -7.50 -2.43 -3.76
C TYR A 51 -7.66 -1.79 -5.14
N LEU A 52 -6.59 -1.23 -5.71
CA LEU A 52 -6.65 -0.53 -6.99
C LEU A 52 -6.97 -1.49 -8.14
N VAL A 53 -6.44 -2.71 -8.11
CA VAL A 53 -6.78 -3.76 -9.10
C VAL A 53 -8.25 -4.16 -9.01
N LEU A 54 -8.80 -4.27 -7.80
CA LEU A 54 -10.19 -4.66 -7.58
C LEU A 54 -11.19 -3.54 -7.92
N HIS A 55 -10.90 -2.31 -7.47
CA HIS A 55 -11.86 -1.22 -7.48
C HIS A 55 -11.64 -0.19 -8.60
N ARG A 56 -10.44 -0.15 -9.19
CA ARG A 56 -10.07 0.84 -10.22
C ARG A 56 -10.27 2.29 -9.78
N SER A 57 -10.21 2.54 -8.48
CA SER A 57 -10.42 3.83 -7.85
C SER A 57 -9.55 3.97 -6.61
N MET A 58 -9.22 5.21 -6.23
CA MET A 58 -8.50 5.45 -4.98
C MET A 58 -9.38 5.09 -3.78
N PRO A 59 -8.82 4.47 -2.72
CA PRO A 59 -9.53 4.31 -1.46
C PRO A 59 -9.84 5.68 -0.85
N GLN A 60 -10.91 5.75 -0.06
CA GLN A 60 -11.40 6.98 0.57
C GLN A 60 -11.61 6.78 2.08
N GLY A 61 -11.41 7.84 2.84
CA GLY A 61 -11.59 7.86 4.29
C GLY A 61 -10.55 7.07 5.08
N LEU A 62 -10.91 6.75 6.33
CA LEU A 62 -10.04 6.05 7.28
C LEU A 62 -10.21 4.53 7.16
N HIS A 63 -9.11 3.81 6.93
CA HIS A 63 -9.09 2.35 6.87
C HIS A 63 -8.14 1.76 7.90
N GLN A 64 -8.56 0.67 8.53
CA GLN A 64 -7.70 -0.12 9.40
C GLN A 64 -6.92 -1.13 8.56
N MET A 65 -5.59 -1.02 8.55
CA MET A 65 -4.75 -2.03 7.92
C MET A 65 -4.76 -3.31 8.76
N PRO A 66 -4.84 -4.49 8.12
CA PRO A 66 -4.87 -5.75 8.84
C PRO A 66 -3.58 -5.98 9.62
N GLU A 67 -3.68 -6.79 10.68
CA GLU A 67 -2.50 -7.31 11.36
C GLU A 67 -1.64 -8.13 10.40
N GLY A 68 -0.33 -8.05 10.60
CA GLY A 68 0.66 -8.76 9.79
C GLY A 68 1.54 -9.68 10.61
N ARG A 69 2.45 -10.34 9.92
CA ARG A 69 3.56 -11.07 10.53
C ARG A 69 4.86 -10.68 9.87
N ASP A 70 5.88 -10.46 10.67
CA ASP A 70 7.23 -10.22 10.17
C ASP A 70 7.91 -11.54 9.74
N ARG A 71 9.13 -11.43 9.21
CA ARG A 71 9.96 -12.58 8.80
C ARG A 71 10.33 -13.53 9.93
N PHE A 72 10.18 -13.10 11.18
CA PHE A 72 10.43 -13.89 12.40
C PHE A 72 9.13 -14.43 13.00
N ASN A 73 8.02 -14.37 12.26
CA ASN A 73 6.69 -14.81 12.68
C ASN A 73 6.11 -14.05 13.89
N ARG A 74 6.61 -12.84 14.17
CA ARG A 74 6.06 -11.96 15.21
C ARG A 74 4.89 -11.16 14.66
N ILE A 75 3.89 -10.91 15.52
CA ILE A 75 2.71 -10.12 15.14
C ILE A 75 3.13 -8.66 14.94
N GLU A 76 2.79 -8.13 13.77
CA GLU A 76 2.82 -6.70 13.49
C GLU A 76 1.40 -6.14 13.63
N ARG A 77 1.22 -5.21 14.55
CA ARG A 77 -0.11 -4.66 14.88
C ARG A 77 -0.76 -3.97 13.67
N SER A 78 -2.08 -4.00 13.66
CA SER A 78 -2.91 -3.17 12.78
C SER A 78 -2.59 -1.69 12.98
N PHE A 79 -2.77 -0.89 11.94
CA PHE A 79 -2.61 0.57 12.02
C PHE A 79 -3.62 1.28 11.13
N PRO A 80 -4.11 2.47 11.53
CA PRO A 80 -5.01 3.25 10.70
C PRO A 80 -4.25 3.97 9.57
N VAL A 81 -4.92 4.17 8.45
CA VAL A 81 -4.47 4.99 7.32
C VAL A 81 -5.62 5.88 6.86
N ASP A 82 -5.38 7.19 6.84
CA ASP A 82 -6.29 8.18 6.25
C ASP A 82 -5.94 8.33 4.76
N PHE A 83 -6.80 7.79 3.89
CA PHE A 83 -6.57 7.86 2.45
C PHE A 83 -6.97 9.19 1.82
N ASP A 84 -7.79 10.01 2.49
CA ASP A 84 -8.15 11.34 2.00
C ASP A 84 -6.94 12.29 2.13
N GLU A 85 -6.16 12.15 3.20
CA GLU A 85 -4.88 12.84 3.34
C GLU A 85 -3.82 12.25 2.40
N LEU A 86 -3.71 10.92 2.36
CA LEU A 86 -2.63 10.24 1.66
C LEU A 86 -2.72 10.39 0.13
N SER A 87 -3.92 10.34 -0.43
CA SER A 87 -4.17 10.47 -1.87
C SER A 87 -4.25 11.93 -2.35
N ARG A 88 -4.17 12.91 -1.44
CA ARG A 88 -4.32 14.33 -1.78
C ARG A 88 -3.29 14.77 -2.82
N GLY A 89 -3.79 15.23 -3.97
CA GLY A 89 -2.96 15.70 -5.09
C GLY A 89 -2.47 14.58 -6.01
N LEU A 90 -2.93 13.35 -5.82
CA LEU A 90 -2.59 12.20 -6.66
C LEU A 90 -3.78 11.79 -7.52
N SER A 91 -3.50 11.32 -8.73
CA SER A 91 -4.49 10.72 -9.62
C SER A 91 -3.99 9.37 -10.12
N LEU A 92 -4.91 8.44 -10.34
CA LEU A 92 -4.57 7.19 -11.01
C LEU A 92 -4.19 7.46 -12.48
N PRO A 93 -3.27 6.66 -13.04
CA PRO A 93 -3.03 6.69 -14.48
C PRO A 93 -4.31 6.29 -15.24
N ALA A 94 -4.54 6.95 -16.37
CA ALA A 94 -5.67 6.71 -17.27
C ALA A 94 -5.47 5.44 -18.11
#